data_AF-A0A946DM65-F1
#
_entry.id   AF-A0A946DM65-F1
#
_cell.length_a   1.000
_cell.length_b   1.000
_cell.length_c   1.000
_cell.angle_alpha   90.00
_cell.angle_beta   90.00
_cell.angle_gamma   90.00
#
_symmetry.space_group_name_H-M   'P 1'
#
loop_
_entity.id
_entity.type
_entity.pdbx_description
1 polymer ?
#
loop_
_entity_poly.entity_id
_entity_poly.type
_entity_poly.pdbx_seq_one_letter_code
_entity_poly.pdbx_strand_id
1 'polypeptide(L)' 'MKDNVIQGISVLVGVLIGAGVGWSVVDEPIPGLLAGGVGGMLVGVFGSGLYLMIYRAMKHVRKDHD' A
#
# COMPACT_ATOMS: atom_id res chain seq x y z
N MET A 1 -12.11 2.85 -12.83
CA MET A 1 -11.70 4.17 -12.27
C MET A 1 -11.67 4.21 -10.75
N LYS A 2 -12.70 3.74 -10.02
CA LYS A 2 -12.67 3.72 -8.53
C LYS A 2 -11.50 2.92 -7.93
N ASP A 3 -11.14 1.79 -8.53
CA ASP A 3 -10.08 0.91 -7.99
C ASP A 3 -8.70 1.59 -7.99
N ASN A 4 -8.38 2.37 -9.03
CA ASN A 4 -7.10 3.07 -9.14
C ASN A 4 -7.01 4.21 -8.11
N VAL A 5 -8.14 4.85 -7.78
CA VAL A 5 -8.22 5.87 -6.73
C VAL A 5 -7.99 5.25 -5.35
N ILE A 6 -8.63 4.10 -5.08
CA ILE A 6 -8.43 3.37 -3.82
C ILE A 6 -6.96 2.91 -3.70
N GLN A 7 -6.38 2.39 -4.78
CA GLN A 7 -4.97 2.02 -4.82
C GLN A 7 -4.05 3.22 -4.53
N GLY A 8 -4.30 4.36 -5.18
CA GLY A 8 -3.54 5.59 -4.94
C GLY A 8 -3.60 6.05 -3.48
N ILE A 9 -4.78 5.98 -2.84
CA ILE A 9 -4.94 6.29 -1.43
C ILE A 9 -4.18 5.30 -0.54
N SER A 10 -4.27 3.99 -0.82
CA SER A 10 -3.54 2.98 -0.07
C SER A 10 -2.02 3.15 -0.17
N VAL A 11 -1.52 3.52 -1.35
CA VAL A 11 -0.09 3.81 -1.56
C VAL A 11 0.30 5.06 -0.78
N LEU A 12 -0.49 6.14 -0.85
CA LEU A 12 -0.22 7.38 -0.12
C LEU A 12 -0.17 7.15 1.40
N VAL A 13 -1.13 6.41 1.94
CA VAL A 13 -1.15 6.02 3.36
C VAL A 13 0.07 5.18 3.72
N GLY A 14 0.43 4.21 2.88
CA GLY A 14 1.63 3.39 3.06
C GLY A 14 2.90 4.23 3.11
N VAL A 15 3.06 5.18 2.20
CA VAL A 15 4.19 6.12 2.17
C VAL A 15 4.26 6.97 3.44
N LEU A 16 3.14 7.55 3.88
CA LEU A 16 3.11 8.40 5.07
C LEU A 16 3.45 7.62 6.34
N ILE A 17 2.90 6.41 6.50
CA ILE A 17 3.21 5.54 7.65
C ILE A 17 4.66 5.09 7.59
N GLY A 18 5.12 4.62 6.43
CA GLY A 18 6.50 4.17 6.25
C GLY A 18 7.51 5.28 6.52
N ALA A 19 7.27 6.48 5.98
CA ALA A 19 8.10 7.66 6.22
C ALA A 19 8.11 8.07 7.70
N GLY A 20 6.96 8.03 8.38
CA GLY A 20 6.85 8.31 9.81
C GLY A 20 7.61 7.31 10.68
N VAL A 21 7.54 6.02 10.36
CA VAL A 21 8.31 4.96 11.04
C VAL A 21 9.80 5.09 10.74
N GLY A 22 10.18 5.34 9.50
CA GLY A 22 11.58 5.54 9.12
C GLY A 22 12.20 6.74 9.82
N TRP A 23 11.44 7.81 9.99
CA TRP A 23 11.86 9.00 10.74
C TRP A 23 12.00 8.74 12.26
N SER A 24 11.20 7.84 12.84
CA SER A 24 11.25 7.55 14.28
C SER A 24 12.29 6.49 14.67
N VAL A 25 12.69 5.63 13.73
CA VAL A 25 13.59 4.50 13.99
C VAL A 25 15.05 4.80 13.60
N VAL A 26 15.27 5.67 12.62
CA VAL A 26 16.61 5.98 12.10
C VAL A 26 17.09 7.31 12.69
N ASP A 27 18.28 7.33 13.28
CA ASP A 27 18.87 8.53 13.88
C ASP A 27 19.12 9.65 12.86
N GLU A 28 19.36 9.28 11.59
CA GLU A 28 19.50 10.20 10.48
C GLU A 28 18.11 10.49 9.84
N PRO A 29 17.58 11.73 9.95
CA PRO A 29 16.20 12.01 9.60
C PRO A 29 15.92 11.94 8.08
N ILE A 30 16.87 12.37 7.24
CA ILE A 30 16.68 12.36 5.78
C ILE A 30 16.72 10.93 5.22
N PRO A 31 17.75 10.11 5.52
CA PRO A 31 17.80 8.73 5.06
C PRO A 31 16.68 7.87 5.66
N GLY A 32 16.32 8.10 6.92
CA GLY A 32 15.19 7.43 7.58
C GLY A 32 13.86 7.67 6.87
N LEU A 33 13.56 8.94 6.56
CA LEU A 33 12.31 9.32 5.91
C LEU A 33 12.24 8.80 4.47
N LEU A 34 13.36 8.78 3.74
CA LEU A 34 13.45 8.21 2.40
C LEU A 34 13.32 6.68 2.41
N ALA A 35 14.08 5.98 3.25
CA ALA A 35 14.05 4.52 3.33
C ALA A 35 12.68 4.03 3.80
N GLY A 36 12.13 4.68 4.83
CA GLY A 36 10.79 4.41 5.33
C GLY A 36 9.71 4.72 4.30
N GLY A 37 9.79 5.86 3.61
CA GLY A 37 8.84 6.25 2.58
C GLY A 37 8.83 5.30 1.39
N VAL A 38 10.01 4.87 0.91
CA VAL A 38 10.15 3.88 -0.16
C VAL A 38 9.62 2.51 0.29
N GLY A 39 9.97 2.06 1.50
CA GLY A 39 9.44 0.81 2.06
C GLY A 39 7.91 0.83 2.17
N GLY A 40 7.36 1.92 2.71
CA GLY A 40 5.92 2.16 2.80
C GLY A 40 5.23 2.21 1.44
N MET A 41 5.89 2.79 0.43
CA MET A 41 5.41 2.78 -0.95
C MET A 41 5.32 1.37 -1.51
N LEU A 42 6.38 0.56 -1.36
CA LEU A 42 6.43 -0.80 -1.86
C LEU A 42 5.33 -1.65 -1.21
N VAL A 43 5.21 -1.58 0.11
CA VAL A 43 4.13 -2.27 0.84
C VAL A 43 2.75 -1.77 0.40
N GLY A 44 2.58 -0.46 0.22
CA GLY A 44 1.34 0.14 -0.25
C GLY A 44 0.94 -0.32 -1.65
N VAL A 45 1.88 -0.34 -2.61
CA VAL A 45 1.64 -0.74 -4.00
C VAL A 45 1.35 -2.23 -4.10
N PHE A 46 2.25 -3.06 -3.56
CA PHE A 46 2.13 -4.52 -3.67
C PHE A 46 1.02 -5.07 -2.79
N GLY A 47 0.88 -4.57 -1.55
CA GLY A 47 -0.17 -5.00 -0.63
C GLY A 47 -1.57 -4.64 -1.15
N SER A 48 -1.79 -3.41 -1.60
CA SER A 48 -3.09 -3.02 -2.16
C SER A 48 -3.38 -3.70 -3.50
N GLY A 49 -2.37 -3.87 -4.35
CA GLY A 49 -2.50 -4.59 -5.63
C GLY A 49 -2.89 -6.05 -5.44
N LEU A 50 -2.21 -6.74 -4.52
CA LEU A 50 -2.49 -8.14 -4.20
C LEU A 50 -3.90 -8.30 -3.58
N TYR A 51 -4.25 -7.44 -2.63
CA TYR A 51 -5.57 -7.45 -1.99
C TYR A 51 -6.70 -7.26 -3.00
N LEU A 52 -6.59 -6.29 -3.91
CA LEU A 52 -7.59 -6.04 -4.95
C LEU A 52 -7.69 -7.20 -5.95
N MET A 53 -6.55 -7.82 -6.29
CA MET A 53 -6.52 -8.98 -7.18
C MET A 53 -7.27 -10.17 -6.56
N ILE A 54 -7.00 -10.47 -5.29
CA ILE A 54 -7.69 -11.53 -4.53
C ILE A 54 -9.18 -11.19 -4.38
N TYR A 55 -9.51 -9.96 -4.02
CA TYR A 55 -10.91 -9.52 -3.87
C TYR A 55 -11.70 -9.67 -5.17
N ARG A 56 -11.12 -9.28 -6.32
CA ARG A 56 -11.77 -9.48 -7.62
C ARG A 56 -11.90 -10.96 -7.97
N ALA A 57 -10.88 -11.77 -7.71
CA ALA A 57 -10.93 -13.21 -7.95
C ALA A 57 -12.04 -13.88 -7.13
N MET A 58 -12.10 -13.60 -5.82
CA MET A 58 -13.17 -14.12 -4.95
C MET A 58 -14.55 -13.64 -5.40
N LYS A 59 -14.70 -12.36 -5.74
CA LYS A 59 -15.97 -11.81 -6.23
C LYS A 59 -16.41 -12.44 -7.55
N HIS A 60 -15.46 -12.82 -8.41
CA HIS A 60 -15.76 -13.51 -9.68
C HIS A 60 -16.29 -14.91 -9.41
N VAL A 61 -15.58 -15.70 -8.60
CA VAL A 61 -15.99 -17.07 -8.22
C VAL A 61 -17.34 -17.07 -7.50
N ARG A 62 -17.59 -16.12 -6.60
CA ARG A 62 -18.85 -16.02 -5.85
C ARG A 62 -20.06 -15.71 -6.74
N LYS A 63 -19.84 -15.15 -7.92
CA LYS A 63 -20.91 -14.76 -8.85
C LYS A 63 -21.42 -15.92 -9.70
N ASP A 64 -20.69 -17.04 -9.75
CA ASP A 64 -21.09 -18.26 -10.48
C ASP A 64 -21.96 -19.21 -9.62
N HIS A 65 -22.33 -18.82 -8.39
CA HIS A 65 -23.07 -19.64 -7.44
C HIS A 65 -24.50 -19.14 -7.14
N ASP A 66 -24.96 -18.07 -7.79
CA ASP A 66 -26.35 -17.59 -7.78
C ASP A 66 -26.98 -17.71 -9.17
#